data_AF-A0A838N3H6-F1
#
_entry.id   AF-A0A838N3H6-F1
#
_cell.length_a   1.000
_cell.length_b   1.000
_cell.length_c   1.000
_cell.angle_alpha   90.00
_cell.angle_beta   90.00
_cell.angle_gamma   90.00
#
_symmetry.space_group_name_H-M   'P 1'
#
loop_
_entity.id
_entity.type
_entity.pdbx_description
1 polymer ?
#
loop_
_entity_poly.entity_id
_entity_poly.type
_entity_poly.pdbx_seq_one_letter_code
_entity_poly.pdbx_strand_id
1 'polypeptide(L)'
;MQTSGSAIASAPEPSTDIVFSCPHCATSYVVDAAAAGVTLQCQKCNKPTTVPHAGELAAAASNAALISDLQHQLKENESQRTEITGYINQLSIQLHRWQLRLKSLNERQAKLQAELAAVCDGRAK
;
A
#
# COMPACT_ATOMS: atom_id res chain seq x y z
N MET A 1 -10.05 -72.00 -25.81
CA MET A 1 -11.22 -71.38 -25.16
C MET A 1 -10.87 -69.92 -24.92
N GLN A 2 -11.72 -69.00 -25.40
CA GLN A 2 -11.67 -67.56 -25.12
C GLN A 2 -12.05 -67.30 -23.65
N THR A 3 -11.52 -66.25 -23.02
CA THR A 3 -12.32 -65.32 -22.19
C THR A 3 -11.61 -63.97 -22.04
N SER A 4 -12.41 -62.94 -22.25
CA SER A 4 -12.16 -61.50 -22.19
C SER A 4 -12.31 -60.94 -20.77
N GLY A 5 -11.88 -59.69 -20.54
CA GLY A 5 -12.27 -58.82 -19.41
C GLY A 5 -11.10 -57.96 -18.91
N SER A 6 -10.88 -56.73 -19.40
CA SER A 6 -11.59 -55.46 -19.15
C SER A 6 -11.43 -54.94 -17.71
N ALA A 7 -10.72 -53.80 -17.53
CA ALA A 7 -11.18 -52.66 -16.73
C ALA A 7 -10.10 -51.55 -16.64
N ILE A 8 -10.33 -50.48 -17.41
CA ILE A 8 -10.39 -49.08 -16.95
C ILE A 8 -9.12 -48.52 -16.28
N ALA A 9 -8.30 -47.83 -17.09
CA ALA A 9 -7.52 -46.70 -16.62
C ALA A 9 -8.47 -45.49 -16.50
N SER A 10 -8.66 -44.96 -15.29
CA SER A 10 -9.20 -43.62 -15.10
C SER A 10 -8.48 -43.00 -13.91
N ALA A 11 -7.58 -42.10 -14.25
CA ALA A 11 -6.87 -41.25 -13.31
C ALA A 11 -7.87 -40.30 -12.61
N PRO A 12 -7.60 -39.89 -11.35
CA PRO A 12 -8.48 -39.01 -10.62
C PRO A 12 -8.25 -37.56 -11.07
N GLU A 13 -9.19 -36.99 -11.83
CA GLU A 13 -9.16 -35.58 -12.21
C GLU A 13 -9.91 -34.73 -11.16
N PRO A 14 -9.30 -33.68 -10.59
CA PRO A 14 -9.99 -32.75 -9.70
C PRO A 14 -10.96 -31.87 -10.51
N SER A 15 -12.21 -32.33 -10.58
CA SER A 15 -13.34 -31.68 -11.24
C SER A 15 -13.74 -30.36 -10.56
N THR A 16 -13.03 -29.28 -10.86
CA THR A 16 -13.42 -27.94 -10.44
C THR A 16 -13.67 -27.09 -11.68
N ASP A 17 -14.92 -26.66 -11.85
CA ASP A 17 -15.30 -25.80 -12.97
C ASP A 17 -14.65 -24.41 -12.85
N ILE A 18 -14.17 -23.86 -13.96
CA ILE A 18 -13.65 -22.51 -14.07
C ILE A 18 -14.79 -21.59 -14.50
N VAL A 19 -15.16 -20.66 -13.62
CA VAL A 19 -16.12 -19.60 -13.94
C VAL A 19 -15.35 -18.34 -14.30
N PHE A 20 -15.55 -17.82 -15.52
CA PHE A 20 -14.90 -16.59 -15.97
C PHE A 20 -15.77 -15.80 -16.95
N SER A 21 -15.53 -14.51 -17.11
CA SER A 21 -16.31 -13.62 -18.00
C SER A 21 -15.55 -13.31 -19.28
N CYS A 22 -16.25 -13.31 -20.42
CA CYS A 22 -15.66 -12.94 -21.71
C CYS A 22 -15.16 -11.48 -21.70
N PRO A 23 -13.91 -11.20 -22.12
CA PRO A 23 -13.32 -9.85 -22.08
C PRO A 23 -13.98 -8.86 -23.06
N HIS A 24 -14.78 -9.33 -24.02
CA HIS A 24 -15.39 -8.49 -25.05
C HIS A 24 -16.86 -8.16 -24.82
N CYS A 25 -17.60 -9.01 -24.10
CA CYS A 25 -19.05 -8.84 -23.90
C CYS A 25 -19.51 -9.10 -22.47
N ALA A 26 -18.57 -9.37 -21.55
CA ALA A 26 -18.80 -9.65 -20.13
C ALA A 26 -19.78 -10.80 -19.82
N THR A 27 -20.10 -11.65 -20.80
CA THR A 27 -20.93 -12.85 -20.57
C THR A 27 -20.14 -13.86 -19.74
N SER A 28 -20.74 -14.38 -18.66
CA SER A 28 -20.14 -15.38 -17.79
C SER A 28 -20.19 -16.78 -18.42
N TYR A 29 -19.09 -17.50 -18.35
CA TYR A 29 -18.92 -18.87 -18.82
C TYR A 29 -18.49 -19.77 -17.67
N VAL A 30 -18.96 -21.01 -17.71
CA VAL A 30 -18.54 -22.09 -16.82
C VAL A 30 -17.96 -23.17 -17.73
N VAL A 31 -16.67 -23.47 -17.56
CA VAL A 31 -15.95 -24.46 -18.38
C VAL A 31 -15.13 -25.37 -17.48
N ASP A 32 -14.91 -26.61 -17.89
CA ASP A 32 -14.06 -27.55 -17.15
C ASP A 32 -12.63 -27.01 -16.98
N ALA A 33 -11.97 -27.31 -15.87
CA ALA A 33 -10.58 -26.94 -15.65
C ALA A 33 -9.61 -27.46 -16.73
N ALA A 34 -9.95 -28.57 -17.38
CA ALA A 34 -9.19 -29.13 -18.49
C ALA A 34 -9.16 -28.22 -19.74
N ALA A 35 -10.10 -27.27 -19.85
CA ALA A 35 -10.14 -26.29 -20.93
C ALA A 35 -9.31 -25.02 -20.64
N ALA A 36 -8.61 -24.95 -19.49
CA ALA A 36 -7.73 -23.83 -19.17
C ALA A 36 -6.65 -23.63 -20.26
N GLY A 37 -6.42 -22.38 -20.66
CA GLY A 37 -5.49 -22.02 -21.74
C GLY A 37 -6.01 -22.22 -23.16
N VAL A 38 -7.17 -22.88 -23.34
CA VAL A 38 -7.78 -23.05 -24.67
C VAL A 38 -8.50 -21.76 -25.08
N THR A 39 -8.43 -21.42 -26.38
CA THR A 39 -9.17 -20.28 -26.94
C THR A 39 -10.47 -20.78 -27.56
N LEU A 40 -11.60 -20.27 -27.07
CA LEU A 40 -12.95 -20.59 -27.53
C LEU A 40 -13.62 -19.37 -28.17
N GLN A 41 -14.58 -19.60 -29.06
CA GLN A 41 -15.39 -18.53 -29.64
C GLN A 41 -16.55 -18.19 -28.72
N CYS A 42 -16.66 -16.91 -28.33
CA CYS A 42 -17.75 -16.46 -27.47
C CYS A 42 -19.10 -16.51 -28.21
N GLN A 43 -20.10 -17.19 -27.64
CA GLN A 43 -21.42 -17.37 -28.26
C GLN A 43 -22.27 -16.09 -28.36
N LYS A 44 -21.88 -15.02 -27.65
CA LYS A 44 -22.57 -13.72 -27.70
C LYS A 44 -21.95 -12.72 -28.66
N CYS A 45 -20.62 -12.70 -28.78
CA CYS A 45 -19.92 -11.68 -29.58
C CYS A 45 -19.05 -12.26 -30.70
N ASN A 46 -18.97 -13.58 -30.84
CA ASN A 46 -18.17 -14.31 -31.83
C ASN A 46 -16.69 -13.92 -31.90
N LYS A 47 -16.13 -13.40 -30.80
CA LYS A 47 -14.71 -13.04 -30.68
C LYS A 47 -13.95 -14.15 -29.95
N PRO A 48 -12.68 -14.38 -30.30
CA PRO A 48 -11.85 -15.38 -29.64
C PRO A 48 -11.62 -14.96 -28.19
N THR A 49 -11.88 -15.88 -27.27
CA THR A 49 -11.75 -15.68 -25.81
C THR A 49 -10.94 -16.83 -25.24
N THR A 50 -9.84 -16.52 -24.55
CA THR A 50 -8.99 -17.51 -23.90
C THR A 50 -9.50 -17.79 -22.49
N VAL A 51 -9.59 -19.07 -22.13
CA VAL A 51 -9.96 -19.52 -20.78
C VAL A 51 -8.78 -19.29 -19.82
N PRO A 52 -8.93 -18.49 -18.75
CA PRO A 52 -7.88 -18.31 -17.74
C PRO A 52 -7.75 -19.55 -16.86
N HIS A 53 -6.56 -19.77 -16.29
CA HIS A 53 -6.38 -20.83 -15.30
C HIS A 53 -7.06 -20.44 -13.98
N ALA A 54 -7.68 -21.40 -13.28
CA ALA A 54 -8.32 -21.15 -11.98
C ALA A 54 -7.36 -20.51 -10.96
N GLY A 55 -6.08 -20.91 -10.96
CA GLY A 55 -5.04 -20.32 -10.10
C GLY A 55 -4.72 -18.86 -10.45
N GLU A 56 -4.86 -18.46 -11.71
CA GLU A 56 -4.64 -17.09 -12.17
C GLU A 56 -5.81 -16.18 -11.79
N LEU A 57 -7.05 -16.67 -11.87
CA LEU A 57 -8.24 -15.99 -11.36
C LEU A 57 -8.19 -15.78 -9.85
N ALA A 58 -7.78 -16.80 -9.09
CA ALA A 58 -7.60 -16.71 -7.64
C ALA A 58 -6.47 -15.74 -7.26
N ALA A 59 -5.34 -15.79 -7.97
CA ALA A 59 -4.24 -14.85 -7.79
C ALA A 59 -4.66 -13.41 -8.12
N ALA A 60 -5.43 -13.19 -9.20
CA ALA A 60 -5.95 -11.87 -9.55
C ALA A 60 -6.88 -11.30 -8.48
N ALA A 61 -7.76 -12.12 -7.89
CA ALA A 61 -8.62 -11.71 -6.78
C ALA A 61 -7.82 -11.35 -5.52
N SER A 62 -6.82 -12.17 -5.17
CA SER A 62 -5.91 -11.88 -4.05
C SER A 62 -5.11 -10.60 -4.28
N ASN A 63 -4.62 -10.39 -5.50
CA ASN A 63 -3.88 -9.18 -5.85
C ASN A 63 -4.78 -7.95 -5.81
N ALA A 64 -6.05 -8.05 -6.24
CA ALA A 64 -7.01 -6.95 -6.15
C ALA A 64 -7.28 -6.55 -4.69
N ALA A 65 -7.43 -7.53 -3.78
CA ALA A 65 -7.56 -7.26 -2.35
C ALA A 65 -6.31 -6.57 -1.78
N LEU A 66 -5.12 -7.08 -2.10
CA LEU A 66 -3.85 -6.46 -1.69
C LEU A 66 -3.69 -5.04 -2.22
N ILE A 67 -4.08 -4.78 -3.48
CA ILE A 67 -4.04 -3.45 -4.08
C ILE A 67 -4.98 -2.50 -3.32
N SER A 68 -6.18 -2.96 -2.96
CA SER A 68 -7.13 -2.16 -2.17
C SER A 68 -6.56 -1.83 -0.79
N ASP A 69 -5.96 -2.80 -0.11
CA ASP A 69 -5.33 -2.59 1.19
C ASP A 69 -4.15 -1.62 1.11
N LEU A 70 -3.29 -1.75 0.09
CA LEU A 70 -2.19 -0.83 -0.14
C LEU A 70 -2.69 0.58 -0.44
N GLN A 71 -3.76 0.73 -1.22
CA GLN A 71 -4.37 2.03 -1.47
C GLN A 71 -4.90 2.68 -0.20
N HIS A 72 -5.49 1.90 0.72
CA HIS A 72 -5.91 2.39 2.02
C HIS A 72 -4.71 2.83 2.87
N GLN A 73 -3.66 2.02 2.93
CA GLN A 73 -2.44 2.35 3.67
C GLN A 73 -1.74 3.61 3.14
N LEU A 74 -1.77 3.85 1.82
CA LEU A 74 -1.24 5.06 1.23
C LEU A 74 -2.01 6.30 1.67
N LYS A 75 -3.34 6.25 1.67
CA LYS A 75 -4.17 7.37 2.17
C LYS A 75 -3.90 7.67 3.64
N GLU A 76 -3.78 6.63 4.45
CA GLU A 76 -3.44 6.77 5.87
C GLU A 76 -2.04 7.39 6.04
N ASN A 77 -1.05 6.94 5.25
CA ASN A 77 0.29 7.54 5.25
C ASN A 77 0.27 9.01 4.82
N GLU A 78 -0.54 9.36 3.82
CA GLU A 78 -0.72 10.74 3.38
C GLU A 78 -1.28 11.61 4.51
N SER A 79 -2.30 11.12 5.22
CA SER A 79 -2.84 11.76 6.43
C SER A 79 -1.74 11.98 7.47
N GLN A 80 -1.03 10.93 7.85
CA GLN A 80 0.05 10.99 8.84
C GLN A 80 1.16 11.97 8.44
N ARG A 81 1.52 12.04 7.15
CA ARG A 81 2.51 13.01 6.66
C ARG A 81 2.04 14.45 6.85
N THR A 82 0.76 14.73 6.65
CA THR A 82 0.22 16.08 6.90
C THR A 82 0.28 16.45 8.38
N GLU A 83 -0.08 15.52 9.28
CA GLU A 83 -0.02 15.74 10.72
C GLU A 83 1.42 15.97 11.21
N ILE A 84 2.36 15.10 10.80
CA ILE A 84 3.77 15.21 11.15
C ILE A 84 4.34 16.55 10.68
N THR A 85 3.99 16.98 9.46
CA THR A 85 4.39 18.29 8.94
C THR A 85 3.86 19.43 9.83
N GLY A 86 2.62 19.32 10.31
CA GLY A 86 2.04 20.25 11.28
C GLY A 86 2.83 20.32 12.59
N TYR A 87 3.20 19.17 13.15
CA TYR A 87 4.02 19.11 14.37
C TYR A 87 5.39 19.73 14.17
N ILE A 88 6.06 19.45 13.04
CA ILE A 88 7.37 20.05 12.70
C ILE A 88 7.27 21.57 12.65
N ASN A 89 6.24 22.11 11.99
CA ASN A 89 6.04 23.56 11.90
C ASN A 89 5.82 24.18 13.28
N GLN A 90 4.96 23.58 14.10
CA GLN A 90 4.68 24.06 15.44
C GLN A 90 5.93 24.06 16.33
N LEU A 91 6.70 22.97 16.31
CA LEU A 91 7.94 22.86 17.07
C LEU A 91 9.01 23.84 16.58
N SER A 92 9.08 24.08 15.27
CA SER A 92 10.00 25.06 14.68
C SER A 92 9.71 26.48 15.18
N ILE A 93 8.42 26.86 15.23
CA ILE A 93 7.99 28.16 15.78
C ILE A 93 8.34 28.27 17.27
N GLN A 94 8.06 27.22 18.04
CA GLN A 94 8.40 27.20 19.46
C GLN A 94 9.90 27.38 19.65
N LEU A 95 10.72 26.57 18.98
CA LEU A 95 12.17 26.64 19.05
C LEU A 95 12.68 28.05 18.74
N HIS A 96 12.19 28.67 17.68
CA HIS A 96 12.56 30.03 17.33
C HIS A 96 12.23 31.03 18.44
N ARG A 97 11.05 30.93 19.06
CA ARG A 97 10.66 31.79 20.19
C ARG A 97 11.57 31.58 21.40
N TRP A 98 11.94 30.33 21.70
CA TRP A 98 12.88 30.02 22.78
C TRP A 98 14.27 30.59 22.51
N GLN A 99 14.76 30.48 21.27
CA GLN A 99 16.04 31.07 20.85
C GLN A 99 16.05 32.59 21.02
N LEU A 100 14.98 33.29 20.62
CA LEU A 100 14.86 34.73 20.82
C LEU A 100 14.88 35.10 22.30
N ARG A 101 14.15 34.36 23.14
CA ARG A 101 14.12 34.59 24.59
C ARG A 101 15.51 34.38 25.20
N LEU A 102 16.21 33.34 24.78
CA LEU A 102 17.58 33.06 25.23
C LEU A 102 18.52 34.21 24.85
N LYS A 103 18.43 34.72 23.61
CA LYS A 103 19.21 35.86 23.14
C LYS A 103 18.98 37.10 24.03
N SER A 104 17.72 37.45 24.28
CA SER A 104 17.40 38.59 25.14
C SER A 104 17.88 38.43 26.58
N LEU A 105 17.87 37.20 27.12
CA LEU A 105 18.41 36.93 28.46
C LEU A 105 19.94 37.09 28.48
N ASN A 106 20.64 36.59 27.46
CA ASN A 106 22.09 36.74 27.35
C ASN A 106 22.51 38.21 27.22
N GLU A 107 21.79 39.00 26.44
CA GLU A 107 22.02 40.45 26.31
C GLU A 107 21.86 41.18 27.65
N ARG A 108 20.81 40.83 28.42
CA ARG A 108 20.59 41.38 29.77
C ARG A 108 21.67 40.96 30.75
N GLN A 109 22.08 39.69 30.71
CA GLN A 109 23.16 39.19 31.55
C GLN A 109 24.47 39.94 31.27
N ALA A 110 24.83 40.11 30.00
CA ALA A 110 26.02 40.85 29.60
C ALA A 110 25.98 42.31 30.09
N LYS A 111 24.82 42.97 29.98
CA LYS A 111 24.62 44.33 30.50
C LYS A 111 24.82 44.40 32.01
N LEU A 112 24.20 43.50 32.77
CA LEU A 112 24.34 43.46 34.23
C LEU A 112 25.78 43.13 34.66
N GLN A 113 26.47 42.24 33.95
CA GLN A 113 27.88 41.94 34.21
C GLN A 113 28.77 43.18 33.98
N ALA A 114 28.51 43.95 32.93
CA ALA A 114 29.21 45.21 32.68
C ALA A 114 28.92 46.27 33.76
N GLU A 115 27.65 46.41 34.18
CA GLU A 115 27.27 47.31 35.28
C GLU A 115 27.95 46.91 36.61
N LEU A 116 27.98 45.62 36.94
CA LEU A 116 28.68 45.10 38.11
C LEU A 116 30.18 45.37 38.05
N ALA A 117 30.83 45.14 36.90
CA ALA A 117 32.24 45.44 36.71
C ALA A 117 32.54 46.94 36.94
N ALA A 118 31.71 47.83 36.37
CA ALA A 118 31.85 49.27 36.56
C ALA A 118 31.67 49.71 38.03
N VAL A 119 30.73 49.10 38.76
CA VAL A 119 30.53 49.37 40.21
C VAL A 119 31.70 48.86 41.04
N CYS A 120 32.27 47.71 40.71
CA CYS A 120 33.46 47.17 41.38
C CYS A 120 34.70 48.05 41.14
N ASP A 121 34.92 48.50 39.90
CA ASP A 121 36.03 49.40 39.55
C ASP A 121 35.89 50.78 40.22
N GLY A 122 34.65 51.29 40.33
CA GLY A 122 34.36 52.56 41.00
C GLY A 122 34.50 52.53 42.52
N ARG A 123 34.48 51.34 43.15
CA ARG A 123 34.66 51.17 44.61
C ARG A 123 36.13 50.98 45.02
N ALA A 124 37.02 50.79 44.05
CA ALA A 124 38.46 50.61 44.24
C ALA A 124 39.28 51.90 44.07
N LYS A 125 38.62 53.03 43.79
CA LYS A 125 39.16 54.39 43.72
C LYS A 125 38.69 55.21 44.91
#